data_AF-A0A353HX29-F1
#
_entry.id   AF-A0A353HX29-F1
#
_cell.length_a   1.000
_cell.length_b   1.000
_cell.length_c   1.000
_cell.angle_alpha   90.00
_cell.angle_beta   90.00
_cell.angle_gamma   90.00
#
_symmetry.space_group_name_H-M   'P 1'
#
loop_
_entity.id
_entity.type
_entity.pdbx_description
1 polymer ?
#
loop_
_entity_poly.entity_id
_entity_poly.type
_entity_poly.pdbx_seq_one_letter_code
_entity_poly.pdbx_strand_id
1 'polypeptide(L)' 'IMADNTGQTIEQIHKDTDRDRFMSAEESVEYGLIDKVLTNRA' A
#
# COMPACT_ATOMS: atom_id res chain seq x y z
N ILE A 1 -10.69 4.07 6.86
CA ILE A 1 -9.27 4.09 7.32
C ILE A 1 -8.32 3.67 6.21
N MET A 2 -8.26 2.41 5.77
CA MET A 2 -7.31 2.01 4.71
C MET A 2 -7.54 2.76 3.40
N ALA A 3 -8.75 2.71 2.84
CA ALA A 3 -9.11 3.42 1.61
C ALA A 3 -8.82 4.93 1.68
N ASP A 4 -9.19 5.57 2.79
CA ASP A 4 -9.00 7.02 2.97
C ASP A 4 -7.51 7.41 3.04
N ASN A 5 -6.68 6.57 3.65
CA ASN A 5 -5.26 6.84 3.83
C ASN A 5 -4.43 6.49 2.58
N THR A 6 -4.84 5.46 1.83
CA THR A 6 -4.10 5.01 0.63
C THR A 6 -4.61 5.65 -0.66
N GLY A 7 -5.78 6.31 -0.63
CA GLY A 7 -6.46 6.82 -1.83
C GLY A 7 -7.08 5.73 -2.70
N GLN A 8 -7.11 4.48 -2.23
CA GLN A 8 -7.68 3.35 -2.94
C GLN A 8 -9.19 3.26 -2.74
N THR A 9 -9.90 2.67 -3.69
CA THR A 9 -11.34 2.42 -3.52
C THR A 9 -11.59 1.34 -2.47
N ILE A 10 -12.75 1.41 -1.81
CA ILE A 10 -13.18 0.41 -0.83
C ILE A 10 -13.21 -1.01 -1.45
N GLU A 11 -13.63 -1.11 -2.71
CA GLU A 11 -13.67 -2.39 -3.44
C GLU A 11 -12.26 -2.98 -3.65
N GLN A 12 -11.29 -2.14 -4.01
CA GLN A 12 -9.90 -2.57 -4.20
C GLN A 12 -9.30 -3.03 -2.87
N ILE A 13 -9.50 -2.27 -1.79
CA ILE A 13 -9.09 -2.68 -0.43
C ILE A 13 -9.72 -4.02 -0.07
N HIS A 14 -11.02 -4.22 -0.28
CA HIS A 14 -11.69 -5.48 0.05
C HIS A 14 -11.09 -6.67 -0.70
N LYS A 15 -10.85 -6.53 -2.00
CA LYS A 15 -10.24 -7.59 -2.81
C LYS A 15 -8.82 -7.91 -2.38
N ASP A 16 -8.04 -6.88 -2.06
CA ASP A 16 -6.62 -7.03 -1.70
C ASP A 16 -6.40 -7.44 -0.24
N THR A 17 -7.42 -7.28 0.61
CA THR A 17 -7.40 -7.72 2.02
C THR A 17 -8.14 -9.04 2.25
N ASP A 18 -8.87 -9.57 1.26
CA ASP A 18 -9.51 -10.89 1.31
C ASP A 18 -8.48 -12.02 1.45
N ARG A 19 -7.27 -11.79 0.94
CA ARG A 19 -6.11 -12.69 1.06
C ARG A 19 -4.85 -11.90 1.34
N ASP A 20 -3.84 -12.57 1.89
CA ASP A 20 -2.54 -11.95 2.11
C ASP A 20 -1.92 -11.52 0.77
N ARG A 21 -1.97 -10.21 0.50
CA ARG A 21 -1.31 -9.58 -0.64
C ARG A 21 0.00 -8.95 -0.18
N PHE A 22 1.09 -9.67 -0.39
CA PHE A 22 2.43 -9.10 -0.20
C PHE A 22 2.75 -8.14 -1.35
N MET A 23 3.36 -7.00 -1.01
CA MET A 23 3.77 -5.98 -1.97
C MET A 23 5.27 -5.71 -1.80
N SER A 24 5.94 -5.37 -2.90
CA SER A 24 7.28 -4.82 -2.87
C SER A 24 7.28 -3.43 -2.22
N ALA A 25 8.47 -2.92 -1.92
CA ALA A 25 8.61 -1.57 -1.37
C ALA A 25 8.08 -0.51 -2.36
N GLU A 26 8.36 -0.69 -3.65
CA GLU A 26 7.89 0.18 -4.74
C GLU A 26 6.37 0.10 -4.90
N GLU A 27 5.82 -1.12 -4.92
CA GLU A 27 4.37 -1.34 -5.00
C GLU A 27 3.63 -0.72 -3.80
N SER A 28 4.24 -0.75 -2.62
CA SER A 28 3.67 -0.14 -1.41
C SER A 28 3.63 1.39 -1.48
N VAL A 29 4.58 2.01 -2.18
CA VAL A 29 4.55 3.46 -2.44
C VAL A 29 3.45 3.81 -3.42
N GLU A 30 3.38 3.11 -4.54
CA GLU A 30 2.37 3.35 -5.57
C GLU A 30 0.94 3.10 -5.06
N TYR A 31 0.79 2.10 -4.19
CA TYR A 31 -0.49 1.79 -3.56
C TYR A 31 -0.91 2.84 -2.51
N GLY A 32 0.01 3.69 -2.04
CA GLY A 32 -0.24 4.71 -1.01
C GLY A 32 -0.14 4.20 0.42
N LEU A 33 0.51 3.04 0.65
CA LEU A 33 0.73 2.50 2.00
C LEU A 33 1.89 3.20 2.72
N ILE A 34 2.89 3.66 1.97
CA ILE A 34 4.07 4.35 2.48
C ILE A 34 4.46 5.51 1.54
N ASP A 35 5.08 6.56 2.06
CA ASP A 35 5.39 7.74 1.24
C ASP A 35 6.63 7.55 0.34
N LYS A 36 7.65 6.84 0.83
CA LYS A 36 8.91 6.62 0.11
C LYS A 36 9.71 5.44 0.66
N VAL A 37 10.50 4.82 -0.21
CA VAL A 37 11.50 3.80 0.16
C VAL A 37 12.85 4.47 0.45
N LEU A 38 13.45 4.17 1.60
CA LEU A 38 14.79 4.62 1.95
C LEU A 38 15.82 3.59 1.49
N THR A 39 16.77 4.00 0.66
CA THR A 39 17.79 3.10 0.07
C THR A 39 19.09 3.05 0.86
N ASN A 40 19.33 4.01 1.75
CA ASN A 40 20.51 4.06 2.62
C ASN A 40 20.11 4.43 4.04
N ARG A 41 20.83 3.86 5.01
CA ARG A 41 20.76 4.29 6.41
C ARG A 41 21.74 5.44 6.63
N ALA A 42 21.29 6.46 7.35
CA ALA A 42 22.13 7.56 7.83
C ALA A 42 22.99 7.12 9.01
#